data_AF-V6TP44-F1
#
_entry.id   AF-V6TP44-F1
#
_cell.length_a   1.000
_cell.length_b   1.000
_cell.length_c   1.000
_cell.angle_alpha   90.00
_cell.angle_beta   90.00
_cell.angle_gamma   90.00
#
_symmetry.space_group_name_H-M   'P 1'
#
loop_
_entity.id
_entity.type
_entity.pdbx_description
1 polymer ?
#
loop_
_entity_poly.entity_id
_entity_poly.type
_entity_poly.pdbx_seq_one_letter_code
_entity_poly.pdbx_strand_id
1 'polypeptide(L)'
;VLTNDDFFYVVMDRYHGDLQQFITDHKNTQKPIPKELLISIARQLADALAYVHTPCKVNERGDVLPSIVHRDLKPDNVLMNKDGDRVVIADFGLCKDAQHDERTFAGSSSYMALKIFIHQKTSPASDIWALGVIIYELATLRLPSFSQHWEPEKAKEFFVDGWRPDLSAIEDAFVKMVLEKIFVLDPAKRPTAGDIAILFQTLNTSASEPGAQNSLLDEGHRPYGALDDTNLKVNSSWTPLMRAAAAGDIKAVKRHLSKKGKKDNRKDMALMIAARAGHEDVVELLDPTDKYGVTALMKAVDRNDMEMVELLIPFQKTKIAPGKVKINGRYMCKGTALMRAAAHGYARIVELLVEHEGGVRRVGWPALMLAAQCYLPNHPFADPFVDHPKCVELLMEREGSISKWTELMYATYRGDVDTVRSSLHMKGSRDVGGWTALMYAAAQGHEEIIELLREEGGMMNNDRQTALMWAARNGHPGCVRLLLEKEGGMLDKYGGTALMWAVFQNKPRCAKLLAEREKDIKGARGETALDIPKGLGCTEIVSVPMVSDLFYWH
;
A
#
# COMPACT_ATOMS: atom_id res chain seq x y z
N VAL A 1 -4.19 27.36 -10.04
CA VAL A 1 -4.31 28.46 -9.05
C VAL A 1 -3.64 29.68 -9.65
N LEU A 2 -4.33 30.81 -9.75
CA LEU A 2 -3.72 32.09 -10.15
C LEU A 2 -3.33 32.83 -8.87
N THR A 3 -2.16 33.45 -8.84
CA THR A 3 -1.69 34.19 -7.66
C THR A 3 -1.48 35.66 -8.03
N ASN A 4 -2.09 36.55 -7.27
CA ASN A 4 -1.68 37.95 -7.14
C ASN A 4 -1.13 38.12 -5.72
N ASP A 5 -0.33 39.17 -5.47
CA ASP A 5 0.42 39.37 -4.22
C ASP A 5 -0.44 39.26 -2.94
N ASP A 6 -1.75 39.48 -3.04
CA ASP A 6 -2.70 39.41 -1.92
C ASP A 6 -3.73 38.26 -1.99
N PHE A 7 -3.85 37.55 -3.12
CA PHE A 7 -4.93 36.59 -3.33
C PHE A 7 -4.51 35.33 -4.10
N PHE A 8 -4.95 34.18 -3.58
CA PHE A 8 -4.92 32.90 -4.28
C PHE A 8 -6.29 32.65 -4.92
N TYR A 9 -6.34 32.63 -6.25
CA TYR A 9 -7.53 32.28 -7.01
C TYR A 9 -7.47 30.80 -7.39
N VAL A 10 -8.35 29.98 -6.81
CA VAL A 10 -8.53 28.58 -7.21
C VAL A 10 -9.56 28.52 -8.32
N VAL A 11 -9.14 28.16 -9.53
CA VAL A 11 -10.05 27.87 -10.65
C VAL A 11 -10.43 26.40 -10.54
N MET A 12 -11.74 26.13 -10.42
CA MET A 12 -12.30 24.78 -10.35
C MET A 12 -13.53 24.68 -11.27
N ASP A 13 -13.92 23.46 -11.62
CA ASP A 13 -15.17 23.21 -12.35
C ASP A 13 -16.36 23.85 -11.62
N ARG A 14 -17.34 24.38 -12.37
CA ARG A 14 -18.52 25.00 -11.78
C ARG A 14 -19.49 23.91 -11.30
N TYR A 15 -19.61 23.76 -9.98
CA TYR A 15 -20.61 22.88 -9.36
C TYR A 15 -21.97 23.59 -9.24
N HIS A 16 -23.05 22.83 -9.35
CA HIS A 16 -24.42 23.37 -9.45
C HIS A 16 -25.08 23.56 -8.06
N GLY A 17 -24.61 22.83 -7.05
CA GLY A 17 -25.09 22.90 -5.66
C GLY A 17 -24.26 21.99 -4.75
N ASP A 18 -24.67 21.88 -3.50
CA ASP A 18 -24.09 20.98 -2.50
C ASP A 18 -25.01 19.78 -2.22
N LEU A 19 -24.49 18.77 -1.53
CA LEU A 19 -25.20 17.55 -1.19
C LEU A 19 -26.35 17.82 -0.20
N GLN A 20 -26.26 18.87 0.62
CA GLN A 20 -27.32 19.27 1.55
C GLN A 20 -28.57 19.72 0.79
N GLN A 21 -28.40 20.54 -0.25
CA GLN A 21 -29.49 20.95 -1.14
C GLN A 21 -30.10 19.75 -1.86
N PHE A 22 -29.27 18.82 -2.35
CA PHE A 22 -29.73 17.59 -3.00
C PHE A 22 -30.59 16.71 -2.06
N ILE A 23 -30.14 16.47 -0.82
CA ILE A 23 -30.91 15.73 0.19
C ILE A 23 -32.22 16.47 0.50
N THR A 24 -32.18 17.80 0.62
CA THR A 24 -33.36 18.63 0.91
C THR A 24 -34.41 18.54 -0.19
N ASP A 25 -33.99 18.52 -1.46
CA ASP A 25 -34.90 18.41 -2.61
C ASP A 25 -35.60 17.03 -2.64
N HIS A 26 -34.85 15.96 -2.37
CA HIS A 26 -35.41 14.61 -2.22
C HIS A 26 -36.37 14.49 -1.03
N LYS A 27 -36.03 15.15 0.08
CA LYS A 27 -36.88 15.22 1.29
C LYS A 27 -38.18 15.97 1.03
N ASN A 28 -38.12 17.12 0.34
CA ASN A 28 -39.28 17.94 0.00
C ASN A 28 -40.21 17.23 -1.00
N THR A 29 -39.63 16.45 -1.91
CA THR A 29 -40.39 15.66 -2.89
C THR A 29 -40.81 14.28 -2.38
N GLN A 30 -40.38 13.89 -1.16
CA GLN A 30 -40.57 12.57 -0.55
C GLN A 30 -40.12 11.40 -1.44
N LYS A 31 -39.13 11.64 -2.31
CA LYS A 31 -38.59 10.61 -3.19
C LYS A 31 -37.30 10.04 -2.58
N PRO A 32 -37.21 8.72 -2.36
CA PRO A 32 -35.97 8.12 -1.91
C PRO A 32 -34.86 8.33 -2.95
N ILE A 33 -33.62 8.43 -2.49
CA ILE A 33 -32.46 8.49 -3.38
C ILE A 33 -32.22 7.07 -3.92
N PRO A 34 -32.09 6.88 -5.25
CA PRO A 34 -31.81 5.57 -5.82
C PRO A 34 -30.54 4.95 -5.22
N LYS A 35 -30.58 3.64 -4.96
CA LYS A 35 -29.50 2.91 -4.31
C LYS A 35 -28.17 3.05 -5.06
N GLU A 36 -28.21 2.96 -6.38
CA GLU A 36 -27.06 3.03 -7.26
C GLU A 36 -26.38 4.41 -7.15
N LEU A 37 -27.20 5.46 -7.05
CA LEU A 37 -26.72 6.82 -6.86
C LEU A 37 -26.12 7.02 -5.47
N LEU A 38 -26.77 6.50 -4.41
CA LEU A 38 -26.23 6.49 -3.05
C LEU A 38 -24.87 5.79 -2.99
N ILE A 39 -24.77 4.60 -3.57
CA ILE A 39 -23.52 3.82 -3.65
C ILE A 39 -22.44 4.61 -4.40
N SER A 40 -22.80 5.24 -5.52
CA SER A 40 -21.88 6.07 -6.31
C SER A 40 -21.34 7.25 -5.51
N ILE A 41 -22.21 7.99 -4.82
CA ILE A 41 -21.85 9.13 -3.97
C ILE A 41 -20.96 8.66 -2.81
N ALA A 42 -21.38 7.61 -2.09
CA ALA A 42 -20.63 7.05 -0.96
C ALA A 42 -19.23 6.59 -1.36
N ARG A 43 -19.10 5.91 -2.52
CA ARG A 43 -17.82 5.49 -3.08
C ARG A 43 -16.92 6.67 -3.41
N GLN A 44 -17.44 7.68 -4.10
CA GLN A 44 -16.66 8.87 -4.47
C GLN A 44 -16.15 9.63 -3.24
N LEU A 45 -16.99 9.77 -2.21
CA LEU A 45 -16.57 10.38 -0.94
C LEU A 45 -15.51 9.53 -0.22
N ALA A 46 -15.66 8.21 -0.23
CA ALA A 46 -14.67 7.29 0.33
C ALA A 46 -13.33 7.36 -0.44
N ASP A 47 -13.36 7.41 -1.77
CA ASP A 47 -12.18 7.57 -2.63
C ASP A 47 -11.47 8.92 -2.35
N ALA A 48 -12.24 10.00 -2.24
CA ALA A 48 -11.71 11.32 -1.92
C ALA A 48 -11.07 11.35 -0.53
N LEU A 49 -11.71 10.80 0.49
CA LEU A 49 -11.13 10.69 1.83
C LEU A 49 -9.89 9.78 1.85
N ALA A 50 -9.91 8.65 1.12
CA ALA A 50 -8.76 7.76 1.01
C ALA A 50 -7.54 8.48 0.42
N TYR A 51 -7.77 9.30 -0.61
CA TYR A 51 -6.75 10.19 -1.14
C TYR A 51 -6.26 11.17 -0.08
N VAL A 52 -7.16 11.92 0.58
CA VAL A 52 -6.83 13.00 1.54
C VAL A 52 -6.19 12.49 2.84
N HIS A 53 -6.49 11.27 3.29
CA HIS A 53 -5.85 10.63 4.46
C HIS A 53 -4.48 10.01 4.14
N THR A 54 -4.11 9.89 2.87
CA THR A 54 -2.84 9.27 2.48
C THR A 54 -1.66 10.22 2.70
N PRO A 55 -0.64 9.90 3.52
CA PRO A 55 0.52 10.77 3.76
C PRO A 55 1.56 10.75 2.62
N CYS A 56 1.18 10.25 1.44
CA CYS A 56 2.06 10.00 0.29
C CYS A 56 1.54 10.68 -0.98
N LYS A 57 0.67 11.68 -0.82
CA LYS A 57 0.29 12.58 -1.91
C LYS A 57 1.51 13.39 -2.28
N VAL A 58 1.71 13.66 -3.56
CA VAL A 58 2.78 14.54 -4.02
C VAL A 58 2.18 15.77 -4.70
N ASN A 59 2.77 16.94 -4.49
CA ASN A 59 2.41 18.13 -5.26
C ASN A 59 2.98 18.03 -6.69
N GLU A 60 2.70 19.01 -7.54
CA GLU A 60 3.20 19.08 -8.93
C GLU A 60 4.74 19.10 -9.02
N ARG A 61 5.44 19.39 -7.92
CA ARG A 61 6.91 19.40 -7.82
C ARG A 61 7.48 18.08 -7.30
N GLY A 62 6.62 17.11 -6.95
CA GLY A 62 7.02 15.82 -6.41
C GLY A 62 7.24 15.79 -4.89
N ASP A 63 6.94 16.89 -4.17
CA ASP A 63 7.09 16.94 -2.72
C ASP A 63 5.96 16.20 -2.02
N VAL A 64 6.29 15.40 -1.01
CA VAL A 64 5.32 14.65 -0.22
C VAL A 64 4.50 15.59 0.66
N LEU A 65 3.18 15.58 0.46
CA LEU A 65 2.19 16.30 1.24
C LEU A 65 1.72 15.46 2.43
N PRO A 66 1.51 16.07 3.61
CA PRO A 66 1.04 15.37 4.80
C PRO A 66 -0.38 14.81 4.61
N SER A 67 -0.73 13.84 5.46
CA SER A 67 -2.12 13.42 5.60
C SER A 67 -2.94 14.59 6.12
N ILE A 68 -4.05 14.87 5.46
CA ILE A 68 -5.00 15.91 5.88
C ILE A 68 -6.19 15.18 6.49
N VAL A 69 -6.69 15.66 7.62
CA VAL A 69 -7.97 15.21 8.20
C VAL A 69 -8.95 16.33 7.92
N HIS A 70 -10.12 16.04 7.36
CA HIS A 70 -11.09 17.05 6.94
C HIS A 70 -11.67 17.82 8.13
N ARG A 71 -12.00 17.10 9.22
CA ARG A 71 -12.49 17.62 10.51
C ARG A 71 -13.92 18.21 10.50
N ASP A 72 -14.41 18.72 9.37
CA ASP A 72 -15.80 19.20 9.22
C ASP A 72 -16.50 18.61 7.99
N LEU A 73 -16.44 17.28 7.82
CA LEU A 73 -17.13 16.62 6.70
C LEU A 73 -18.64 16.59 6.97
N LYS A 74 -19.42 17.19 6.07
CA LYS A 74 -20.89 17.27 6.12
C LYS A 74 -21.45 17.51 4.72
N PRO A 75 -22.76 17.31 4.46
CA PRO A 75 -23.34 17.49 3.13
C PRO A 75 -23.12 18.90 2.55
N ASP A 76 -23.09 19.95 3.38
CA ASP A 76 -22.79 21.34 2.92
C ASP A 76 -21.39 21.47 2.29
N ASN A 77 -20.45 20.62 2.73
CA ASN A 77 -19.06 20.62 2.29
C ASN A 77 -18.80 19.59 1.17
N VAL A 78 -19.87 19.05 0.57
CA VAL A 78 -19.80 18.16 -0.59
C VAL A 78 -20.48 18.82 -1.77
N LEU A 79 -19.72 19.21 -2.78
CA LEU A 79 -20.26 19.85 -3.99
C LEU A 79 -20.66 18.79 -5.02
N MET A 80 -21.76 19.04 -5.73
CA MET A 80 -22.30 18.15 -6.76
C MET A 80 -22.36 18.83 -8.12
N ASN A 81 -22.06 18.06 -9.18
CA ASN A 81 -22.29 18.51 -10.55
C ASN A 81 -23.80 18.55 -10.88
N LYS A 82 -24.15 19.13 -12.02
CA LYS A 82 -25.54 19.31 -12.45
C LYS A 82 -26.32 17.98 -12.58
N ASP A 83 -25.62 16.93 -12.98
CA ASP A 83 -26.22 15.61 -13.22
C ASP A 83 -26.33 14.77 -11.92
N GLY A 84 -25.75 15.27 -10.81
CA GLY A 84 -25.81 14.64 -9.49
C GLY A 84 -24.97 13.37 -9.35
N ASP A 85 -24.24 12.98 -10.38
CA ASP A 85 -23.46 11.73 -10.44
C ASP A 85 -21.99 11.90 -10.04
N ARG A 86 -21.50 13.15 -9.93
CA ARG A 86 -20.14 13.46 -9.51
C ARG A 86 -20.14 14.37 -8.29
N VAL A 87 -19.39 13.96 -7.27
CA VAL A 87 -19.23 14.72 -6.03
C VAL A 87 -17.77 15.04 -5.73
N VAL A 88 -17.53 16.20 -5.11
CA VAL A 88 -16.21 16.58 -4.61
C VAL A 88 -16.31 17.12 -3.19
N ILE A 89 -15.30 16.81 -2.38
CA ILE A 89 -15.18 17.35 -1.03
C ILE A 89 -14.55 18.73 -1.10
N ALA A 90 -15.17 19.71 -0.45
CA ALA A 90 -14.75 21.10 -0.38
C ALA A 90 -14.64 21.55 1.09
N ASP A 91 -14.16 22.78 1.29
CA ASP A 91 -14.02 23.39 2.62
C ASP A 91 -13.19 22.53 3.61
N PHE A 92 -11.98 22.16 3.15
CA PHE A 92 -10.94 21.65 4.05
C PHE A 92 -10.58 22.78 5.01
N GLY A 93 -11.16 22.75 6.21
CA GLY A 93 -11.04 23.82 7.22
C GLY A 93 -9.61 24.37 7.25
N LEU A 94 -9.47 25.63 6.85
CA LEU A 94 -8.19 26.25 6.50
C LEU A 94 -7.08 25.88 7.49
N CYS A 95 -6.07 25.16 7.00
CA CYS A 95 -4.81 24.89 7.68
C CYS A 95 -4.23 26.17 8.30
N LYS A 96 -4.31 26.30 9.63
CA LYS A 96 -3.38 27.10 10.41
C LYS A 96 -2.84 26.24 11.54
N ASP A 97 -1.71 25.59 11.28
CA ASP A 97 -0.73 25.29 12.34
C ASP A 97 0.13 26.55 12.52
N ALA A 98 -0.09 27.30 13.60
CA ALA A 98 0.94 28.09 14.27
C ALA A 98 0.32 28.83 15.47
N GLN A 99 0.66 28.40 16.68
CA GLN A 99 0.55 29.18 17.93
C GLN A 99 -0.86 29.68 18.28
N HIS A 100 -1.70 28.82 18.88
CA HIS A 100 -2.56 29.14 20.05
C HIS A 100 -3.64 28.07 20.25
N ASP A 101 -3.75 27.62 21.51
CA ASP A 101 -4.86 26.95 22.20
C ASP A 101 -5.65 25.83 21.50
N GLU A 102 -5.63 24.66 22.16
CA GLU A 102 -6.45 23.46 21.94
C GLU A 102 -7.97 23.66 22.21
N ARG A 103 -8.58 24.81 21.85
CA ARG A 103 -9.91 25.18 22.35
C ARG A 103 -10.98 25.66 21.36
N THR A 104 -10.82 25.46 20.06
CA THR A 104 -11.85 25.93 19.11
C THR A 104 -12.50 24.76 18.37
N PHE A 105 -13.70 24.39 18.82
CA PHE A 105 -14.61 23.48 18.14
C PHE A 105 -15.02 24.09 16.79
N ALA A 106 -14.42 23.60 15.69
CA ALA A 106 -14.87 23.89 14.34
C ALA A 106 -15.42 22.59 13.74
N GLY A 107 -16.74 22.40 13.82
CA GLY A 107 -17.46 21.29 13.22
C GLY A 107 -18.96 21.33 13.54
N SER A 108 -19.82 21.02 12.58
CA SER A 108 -21.27 20.89 12.84
C SER A 108 -21.54 19.67 13.74
N SER A 109 -22.13 19.87 14.93
CA SER A 109 -22.20 18.84 15.99
C SER A 109 -22.89 17.53 15.60
N SER A 110 -23.76 17.55 14.59
CA SER A 110 -24.54 16.39 14.14
C SER A 110 -23.73 15.33 13.37
N TYR A 111 -22.57 15.71 12.82
CA TYR A 111 -21.71 14.82 12.00
C TYR A 111 -20.40 14.43 12.71
N MET A 112 -20.14 14.95 13.92
CA MET A 112 -18.91 14.70 14.67
C MET A 112 -18.94 13.37 15.43
N ALA A 113 -17.79 12.66 15.44
CA ALA A 113 -17.61 11.46 16.25
C ALA A 113 -17.45 11.77 17.74
N LEU A 114 -18.14 11.03 18.62
CA LEU A 114 -18.20 11.30 20.05
C LEU A 114 -16.84 11.32 20.79
N LYS A 115 -15.86 10.48 20.42
CA LYS A 115 -14.53 10.50 21.08
C LYS A 115 -13.74 11.80 20.87
N ILE A 116 -14.16 12.66 19.93
CA ILE A 116 -13.63 14.03 19.78
C ILE A 116 -14.06 14.90 20.97
N PHE A 117 -15.27 14.71 21.50
CA PHE A 117 -15.76 15.42 22.70
C PHE A 117 -15.00 15.02 23.98
N ILE A 118 -14.51 13.79 24.07
CA ILE A 118 -13.90 13.23 25.29
C ILE A 118 -12.38 13.42 25.32
N HIS A 119 -11.69 13.35 24.18
CA HIS A 119 -10.22 13.31 24.12
C HIS A 119 -9.56 14.36 23.20
N GLN A 120 -10.34 15.25 22.57
CA GLN A 120 -9.85 16.41 21.77
C GLN A 120 -8.79 16.10 20.70
N LYS A 121 -8.75 14.88 20.15
CA LYS A 121 -7.85 14.51 19.04
C LYS A 121 -8.65 14.09 17.82
N THR A 122 -8.59 14.88 16.76
CA THR A 122 -9.17 14.53 15.44
C THR A 122 -8.26 13.55 14.71
N SER A 123 -8.82 12.50 14.10
CA SER A 123 -8.08 11.52 13.30
C SER A 123 -8.85 11.20 12.01
N PRO A 124 -8.24 10.51 11.02
CA PRO A 124 -8.96 10.03 9.85
C PRO A 124 -10.27 9.30 10.18
N ALA A 125 -10.32 8.57 11.30
CA ALA A 125 -11.51 7.86 11.77
C ALA A 125 -12.67 8.80 12.16
N SER A 126 -12.41 10.08 12.41
CA SER A 126 -13.44 11.11 12.60
C SER A 126 -14.19 11.41 11.30
N ASP A 127 -13.47 11.55 10.19
CA ASP A 127 -14.08 11.77 8.88
C ASP A 127 -14.88 10.53 8.43
N ILE A 128 -14.42 9.33 8.79
CA ILE A 128 -15.15 8.08 8.53
C ILE A 128 -16.52 8.04 9.23
N TRP A 129 -16.60 8.54 10.46
CA TRP A 129 -17.87 8.63 11.18
C TRP A 129 -18.81 9.62 10.48
N ALA A 130 -18.32 10.79 10.12
CA ALA A 130 -19.08 11.78 9.39
C ALA A 130 -19.60 11.23 8.05
N LEU A 131 -18.77 10.47 7.32
CA LEU A 131 -19.19 9.75 6.12
C LEU A 131 -20.32 8.75 6.42
N GLY A 132 -20.27 8.03 7.53
CA GLY A 132 -21.35 7.14 7.97
C GLY A 132 -22.67 7.87 8.20
N VAL A 133 -22.62 9.07 8.83
CA VAL A 133 -23.81 9.90 9.03
C VAL A 133 -24.38 10.36 7.68
N ILE A 134 -23.53 10.78 6.74
CA ILE A 134 -23.95 11.14 5.37
C ILE A 134 -24.60 9.94 4.67
N ILE A 135 -24.01 8.74 4.73
CA ILE A 135 -24.57 7.53 4.12
C ILE A 135 -25.94 7.19 4.72
N TYR A 136 -26.09 7.29 6.04
CA TYR A 136 -27.36 7.09 6.72
C TYR A 136 -28.42 8.10 6.25
N GLU A 137 -28.04 9.37 6.13
CA GLU A 137 -28.95 10.43 5.69
C GLU A 137 -29.34 10.26 4.22
N LEU A 138 -28.42 9.86 3.34
CA LEU A 138 -28.75 9.52 1.96
C LEU A 138 -29.74 8.34 1.87
N ALA A 139 -29.61 7.35 2.77
CA ALA A 139 -30.47 6.18 2.80
C ALA A 139 -31.88 6.47 3.36
N THR A 140 -32.00 7.43 4.28
CA THR A 140 -33.25 7.63 5.07
C THR A 140 -33.86 9.02 4.95
N LEU A 141 -33.15 9.98 4.34
CA LEU A 141 -33.46 11.42 4.32
C LEU A 141 -33.63 12.04 5.72
N ARG A 142 -33.05 11.39 6.74
CA ARG A 142 -33.09 11.78 8.15
C ARG A 142 -31.71 11.56 8.77
N LEU A 143 -31.38 12.36 9.77
CA LEU A 143 -30.19 12.10 10.58
C LEU A 143 -30.41 10.89 11.50
N PRO A 144 -29.35 10.14 11.84
CA PRO A 144 -29.41 9.10 12.86
C PRO A 144 -29.92 9.67 14.19
N SER A 145 -30.66 8.87 14.96
CA SER A 145 -31.20 9.29 16.26
C SER A 145 -30.12 9.70 17.27
N PHE A 146 -28.90 9.21 17.09
CA PHE A 146 -27.74 9.53 17.92
C PHE A 146 -26.91 10.73 17.41
N SER A 147 -27.25 11.31 16.26
CA SER A 147 -26.62 12.49 15.65
C SER A 147 -27.21 13.81 16.18
N GLN A 148 -27.38 13.90 17.50
CA GLN A 148 -27.84 15.11 18.19
C GLN A 148 -26.70 15.78 18.96
N HIS A 149 -26.91 17.01 19.40
CA HIS A 149 -25.97 17.64 20.33
C HIS A 149 -26.01 16.90 21.67
N TRP A 150 -24.86 16.45 22.14
CA TRP A 150 -24.72 15.74 23.41
C TRP A 150 -23.95 16.58 24.42
N GLU A 151 -24.51 16.74 25.62
CA GLU A 151 -23.72 17.13 26.79
C GLU A 151 -22.73 15.99 27.11
N PRO A 152 -21.46 16.29 27.45
CA PRO A 152 -20.42 15.29 27.70
C PRO A 152 -20.81 14.22 28.73
N GLU A 153 -21.60 14.58 29.73
CA GLU A 153 -22.06 13.70 30.81
C GLU A 153 -23.12 12.72 30.28
N LYS A 154 -24.13 13.22 29.56
CA LYS A 154 -25.19 12.40 28.94
C LYS A 154 -24.65 11.48 27.85
N ALA A 155 -23.63 11.92 27.12
CA ALA A 155 -22.92 11.10 26.14
C ALA A 155 -22.27 9.86 26.76
N LYS A 156 -21.63 10.00 27.92
CA LYS A 156 -20.99 8.86 28.62
C LYS A 156 -22.00 7.84 29.11
N GLU A 157 -23.21 8.27 29.45
CA GLU A 157 -24.31 7.39 29.86
C GLU A 157 -24.97 6.68 28.67
N PHE A 158 -25.05 7.35 27.52
CA PHE A 158 -25.67 6.80 26.32
C PHE A 158 -24.74 5.83 25.55
N PHE A 159 -23.46 6.17 25.42
CA PHE A 159 -22.48 5.41 24.63
C PHE A 159 -21.58 4.54 25.51
N VAL A 160 -22.17 3.49 26.08
CA VAL A 160 -21.49 2.52 26.95
C VAL A 160 -20.81 1.38 26.19
N ASP A 161 -19.96 0.61 26.87
CA ASP A 161 -19.37 -0.60 26.30
C ASP A 161 -20.46 -1.58 25.83
N GLY A 162 -20.41 -1.96 24.56
CA GLY A 162 -21.43 -2.79 23.91
C GLY A 162 -22.56 -2.01 23.24
N TRP A 163 -22.52 -0.68 23.22
CA TRP A 163 -23.45 0.16 22.45
C TRP A 163 -23.50 -0.26 20.97
N ARG A 164 -24.71 -0.22 20.39
CA ARG A 164 -24.97 -0.49 18.97
C ARG A 164 -25.78 0.65 18.36
N PRO A 165 -25.50 1.04 17.12
CA PRO A 165 -26.30 2.04 16.42
C PRO A 165 -27.70 1.50 16.14
N ASP A 166 -28.72 2.34 16.31
CA ASP A 166 -30.04 2.07 15.77
C ASP A 166 -30.03 2.32 14.25
N LEU A 167 -30.12 1.23 13.49
CA LEU A 167 -30.15 1.22 12.03
C LEU A 167 -31.46 0.59 11.52
N SER A 168 -32.52 0.61 12.34
CA SER A 168 -33.83 0.03 11.99
C SER A 168 -34.48 0.69 10.77
N ALA A 169 -34.17 1.97 10.52
CA ALA A 169 -34.65 2.73 9.36
C ALA A 169 -33.92 2.40 8.05
N ILE A 170 -32.85 1.59 8.08
CA ILE A 170 -32.09 1.21 6.89
C ILE A 170 -32.64 -0.10 6.33
N GLU A 171 -33.31 0.00 5.17
CA GLU A 171 -33.91 -1.16 4.49
C GLU A 171 -32.87 -2.03 3.77
N ASP A 172 -31.84 -1.41 3.19
CA ASP A 172 -30.82 -2.13 2.42
C ASP A 172 -29.80 -2.83 3.34
N ALA A 173 -29.76 -4.16 3.26
CA ALA A 173 -28.90 -4.99 4.11
C ALA A 173 -27.40 -4.70 3.94
N PHE A 174 -26.97 -4.29 2.75
CA PHE A 174 -25.57 -3.96 2.49
C PHE A 174 -25.20 -2.60 3.09
N VAL A 175 -26.02 -1.57 2.87
CA VAL A 175 -25.83 -0.25 3.50
C VAL A 175 -25.84 -0.41 5.02
N LYS A 176 -26.75 -1.22 5.55
CA LYS A 176 -26.81 -1.55 6.99
C LYS A 176 -25.51 -2.18 7.49
N MET A 177 -24.99 -3.20 6.81
CA MET A 177 -23.71 -3.83 7.14
C MET A 177 -22.53 -2.83 7.12
N VAL A 178 -22.49 -1.93 6.14
CA VAL A 178 -21.44 -0.89 6.06
C VAL A 178 -21.54 0.06 7.25
N LEU A 179 -22.75 0.54 7.57
CA LEU A 179 -22.98 1.45 8.70
C LEU A 179 -22.67 0.79 10.05
N GLU A 180 -22.95 -0.50 10.23
CA GLU A 180 -22.57 -1.27 11.43
C GLU A 180 -21.05 -1.31 11.65
N LYS A 181 -20.26 -1.34 10.56
CA LYS A 181 -18.79 -1.28 10.64
C LYS A 181 -18.26 0.13 10.92
N ILE A 182 -18.96 1.16 10.44
CA ILE A 182 -18.55 2.57 10.63
C ILE A 182 -18.88 3.06 12.04
N PHE A 183 -20.10 2.78 12.55
CA PHE A 183 -20.57 3.26 13.85
C PHE A 183 -20.08 2.40 15.01
N VAL A 184 -18.76 2.36 15.17
CA VAL A 184 -18.07 1.72 16.29
C VAL A 184 -17.47 2.80 17.20
N LEU A 185 -17.60 2.64 18.52
CA LEU A 185 -17.09 3.59 19.51
C LEU A 185 -15.57 3.68 19.53
N ASP A 186 -14.89 2.59 19.21
CA ASP A 186 -13.43 2.55 19.09
C ASP A 186 -12.96 3.01 17.70
N PRO A 187 -12.28 4.17 17.56
CA PRO A 187 -11.85 4.70 16.27
C PRO A 187 -10.83 3.79 15.59
N ALA A 188 -10.06 3.01 16.36
CA ALA A 188 -9.09 2.06 15.82
C ALA A 188 -9.74 0.83 15.16
N LYS A 189 -11.02 0.54 15.46
CA LYS A 189 -11.79 -0.56 14.89
C LYS A 189 -12.62 -0.13 13.66
N ARG A 190 -12.68 1.17 13.36
CA ARG A 190 -13.40 1.67 12.18
C ARG A 190 -12.62 1.33 10.91
N PRO A 191 -13.30 0.98 9.80
CA PRO A 191 -12.66 0.80 8.52
C PRO A 191 -12.00 2.09 8.05
N THR A 192 -10.95 1.99 7.24
CA THR A 192 -10.36 3.16 6.57
C THR A 192 -11.24 3.58 5.39
N ALA A 193 -11.06 4.82 4.91
CA ALA A 193 -11.77 5.31 3.73
C ALA A 193 -11.53 4.40 2.50
N GLY A 194 -10.33 3.84 2.36
CA GLY A 194 -10.00 2.88 1.31
C GLY A 194 -10.77 1.55 1.44
N ASP A 195 -10.93 1.04 2.67
CA ASP A 195 -11.72 -0.18 2.90
C ASP A 195 -13.19 0.03 2.52
N ILE A 196 -13.74 1.21 2.82
CA ILE A 196 -15.11 1.59 2.45
C ILE A 196 -15.25 1.70 0.92
N ALA A 197 -14.29 2.33 0.24
CA ALA A 197 -14.28 2.44 -1.22
C ALA A 197 -14.31 1.06 -1.90
N ILE A 198 -13.48 0.12 -1.42
CA ILE A 198 -13.45 -1.27 -1.92
C ILE A 198 -14.80 -1.97 -1.72
N LEU A 199 -15.42 -1.81 -0.54
CA LEU A 199 -16.73 -2.41 -0.27
C LEU A 199 -17.81 -1.94 -1.25
N PHE A 200 -17.83 -0.65 -1.59
CA PHE A 200 -18.78 -0.12 -2.57
C PHE A 200 -18.40 -0.46 -4.03
N GLN A 201 -17.12 -0.74 -4.32
CA GLN A 201 -16.66 -1.13 -5.65
C GLN A 201 -17.09 -2.55 -6.05
N THR A 202 -17.09 -3.50 -5.11
CA THR A 202 -17.48 -4.91 -5.37
C THR A 202 -18.94 -5.10 -5.84
N LEU A 203 -19.79 -4.07 -5.73
CA LEU A 203 -21.20 -4.09 -6.14
C LEU A 203 -21.45 -3.63 -7.57
N ASN A 204 -20.57 -2.79 -8.15
CA ASN A 204 -20.74 -2.29 -9.51
C ASN A 204 -20.45 -3.36 -10.58
N THR A 205 -19.73 -4.42 -10.22
CA THR A 205 -19.38 -5.53 -11.11
C THR A 205 -20.46 -6.61 -11.22
N SER A 206 -21.47 -6.63 -10.33
CA SER A 206 -22.54 -7.64 -10.33
C SER A 206 -23.83 -7.22 -11.04
N ALA A 207 -23.86 -6.05 -11.68
CA ALA A 207 -25.09 -5.47 -12.26
C ALA A 207 -25.25 -5.65 -13.78
N SER A 208 -24.37 -6.42 -14.44
CA SER A 208 -24.42 -6.64 -15.89
C SER A 208 -24.44 -8.12 -16.25
N GLU A 209 -25.52 -8.83 -15.91
CA GLU A 209 -26.02 -10.02 -16.63
C GLU A 209 -27.43 -10.40 -16.13
N PRO A 210 -28.45 -10.56 -17.00
CA PRO A 210 -29.75 -11.06 -16.61
C PRO A 210 -29.87 -12.57 -16.86
N GLY A 211 -30.12 -13.33 -15.80
CA GLY A 211 -30.77 -14.63 -15.88
C GLY A 211 -29.85 -15.85 -15.92
N ALA A 212 -29.38 -16.27 -14.74
CA ALA A 212 -29.24 -17.69 -14.44
C ALA A 212 -29.74 -17.93 -13.02
N GLN A 213 -30.71 -18.85 -12.96
CA GLN A 213 -31.54 -19.22 -11.83
C GLN A 213 -30.75 -19.61 -10.58
N ASN A 214 -31.33 -19.25 -9.43
CA ASN A 214 -31.22 -19.97 -8.15
C ASN A 214 -31.00 -21.48 -8.35
N SER A 215 -29.77 -21.94 -8.24
CA SER A 215 -29.33 -23.30 -7.86
C SER A 215 -27.81 -23.33 -8.02
N LEU A 216 -27.11 -24.07 -7.16
CA LEU A 216 -25.64 -24.15 -7.05
C LEU A 216 -24.97 -23.19 -6.05
N LEU A 217 -25.45 -23.21 -4.80
CA LEU A 217 -24.56 -23.24 -3.61
C LEU A 217 -25.22 -24.13 -2.54
N ASP A 218 -25.56 -25.36 -2.91
CA ASP A 218 -25.61 -26.48 -1.99
C ASP A 218 -25.00 -27.67 -2.72
N GLU A 219 -23.69 -27.81 -2.56
CA GLU A 219 -22.99 -29.06 -2.27
C GLU A 219 -21.48 -28.85 -2.44
N GLY A 220 -20.72 -29.05 -1.36
CA GLY A 220 -19.37 -29.57 -1.49
C GLY A 220 -18.19 -28.73 -1.00
N HIS A 221 -18.34 -27.68 -0.18
CA HIS A 221 -17.26 -27.24 0.71
C HIS A 221 -17.82 -27.07 2.13
N ARG A 222 -17.63 -28.11 2.95
CA ARG A 222 -17.94 -28.06 4.38
C ARG A 222 -17.26 -26.83 4.99
N PRO A 223 -17.97 -26.00 5.77
CA PRO A 223 -17.28 -25.06 6.64
C PRO A 223 -16.38 -25.87 7.58
N TYR A 224 -15.10 -25.49 7.67
CA TYR A 224 -14.20 -26.02 8.70
C TYR A 224 -14.90 -25.80 10.04
N GLY A 225 -15.32 -26.92 10.64
CA GLY A 225 -16.46 -26.95 11.58
C GLY A 225 -16.31 -25.95 12.72
N ALA A 226 -17.35 -25.15 12.92
CA ALA A 226 -17.68 -24.67 14.25
C ALA A 226 -17.65 -25.89 15.19
N LEU A 227 -16.87 -25.79 16.26
CA LEU A 227 -16.92 -26.77 17.33
C LEU A 227 -18.31 -26.65 17.95
N ASP A 228 -19.22 -27.48 17.47
CA ASP A 228 -20.57 -27.65 17.99
C ASP A 228 -20.49 -27.79 19.53
N ASP A 229 -21.45 -27.24 20.28
CA ASP A 229 -21.46 -27.23 21.76
C ASP A 229 -21.34 -28.65 22.37
N THR A 230 -21.57 -29.68 21.56
CA THR A 230 -21.41 -31.10 21.87
C THR A 230 -19.95 -31.59 21.81
N ASN A 231 -19.06 -30.96 21.01
CA ASN A 231 -17.62 -31.28 20.90
C ASN A 231 -16.76 -30.60 21.98
N LEU A 232 -17.31 -29.63 22.71
CA LEU A 232 -16.75 -29.09 23.95
C LEU A 232 -16.69 -30.15 25.08
N LYS A 233 -17.39 -31.29 24.91
CA LYS A 233 -17.22 -32.47 25.77
C LYS A 233 -15.92 -33.22 25.46
N VAL A 234 -14.85 -32.66 26.02
CA VAL A 234 -13.64 -33.34 26.52
C VAL A 234 -12.93 -34.22 25.48
N ASN A 235 -12.24 -33.60 24.54
CA ASN A 235 -11.00 -34.19 24.06
C ASN A 235 -10.04 -34.34 25.27
N SER A 236 -9.80 -35.57 25.71
CA SER A 236 -9.02 -35.89 26.91
C SER A 236 -7.57 -35.41 26.84
N SER A 237 -7.07 -35.12 25.63
CA SER A 237 -5.73 -34.56 25.38
C SER A 237 -5.63 -33.04 25.56
N TRP A 238 -6.76 -32.33 25.70
CA TRP A 238 -6.75 -30.87 25.81
C TRP A 238 -6.22 -30.40 27.15
N THR A 239 -5.24 -29.50 27.09
CA THR A 239 -4.75 -28.78 28.27
C THR A 239 -5.79 -27.77 28.76
N PRO A 240 -5.70 -27.31 30.03
CA PRO A 240 -6.53 -26.21 30.53
C PRO A 240 -6.43 -24.95 29.67
N LEU A 241 -5.27 -24.69 29.06
CA LEU A 241 -5.08 -23.58 28.13
C LEU A 241 -5.86 -23.77 26.82
N MET A 242 -5.88 -24.99 26.27
CA MET A 242 -6.62 -25.29 25.03
C MET A 242 -8.13 -25.18 25.23
N ARG A 243 -8.66 -25.63 26.36
CA ARG A 243 -10.08 -25.45 26.71
C ARG A 243 -10.43 -23.97 26.87
N ALA A 244 -9.59 -23.22 27.58
CA ALA A 244 -9.77 -21.77 27.73
C ALA A 244 -9.70 -21.05 26.38
N ALA A 245 -8.80 -21.47 25.49
CA ALA A 245 -8.65 -20.93 24.16
C ALA A 245 -9.85 -21.23 23.25
N ALA A 246 -10.41 -22.44 23.33
CA ALA A 246 -11.63 -22.83 22.61
C ALA A 246 -12.88 -22.07 23.10
N ALA A 247 -12.91 -21.67 24.37
CA ALA A 247 -14.05 -21.00 24.99
C ALA A 247 -13.97 -19.46 24.98
N GLY A 248 -12.86 -18.89 24.48
CA GLY A 248 -12.65 -17.43 24.51
C GLY A 248 -12.40 -16.87 25.92
N ASP A 249 -12.09 -17.69 26.93
CA ASP A 249 -11.92 -17.23 28.32
C ASP A 249 -10.54 -16.58 28.52
N ILE A 250 -10.46 -15.27 28.27
CA ILE A 250 -9.25 -14.45 28.42
C ILE A 250 -8.61 -14.62 29.81
N LYS A 251 -9.40 -14.70 30.89
CA LYS A 251 -8.88 -14.80 32.26
C LYS A 251 -8.24 -16.16 32.50
N ALA A 252 -8.85 -17.24 32.01
CA ALA A 252 -8.26 -18.57 32.07
C ALA A 252 -7.04 -18.71 31.15
N VAL A 253 -7.06 -18.10 29.96
CA VAL A 253 -5.89 -18.08 29.05
C VAL A 253 -4.69 -17.43 29.73
N LYS A 254 -4.85 -16.24 30.34
CA LYS A 254 -3.79 -15.54 31.08
C LYS A 254 -3.18 -16.39 32.21
N ARG A 255 -4.01 -17.16 32.93
CA ARG A 255 -3.55 -18.04 34.03
C ARG A 255 -2.72 -19.25 33.56
N HIS A 256 -2.84 -19.64 32.29
CA HIS A 256 -2.26 -20.89 31.78
C HIS A 256 -1.27 -20.72 30.62
N LEU A 257 -0.77 -19.49 30.38
CA LEU A 257 0.17 -19.16 29.29
C LEU A 257 1.46 -20.00 29.25
N SER A 258 1.90 -20.55 30.38
CA SER A 258 3.10 -21.40 30.47
C SER A 258 3.01 -22.67 29.62
N LYS A 259 1.80 -23.07 29.19
CA LYS A 259 1.57 -24.27 28.36
C LYS A 259 1.31 -23.97 26.87
N LYS A 260 1.59 -22.75 26.39
CA LYS A 260 1.24 -22.30 25.03
C LYS A 260 1.74 -23.18 23.87
N GLY A 261 2.90 -23.81 24.03
CA GLY A 261 3.51 -24.68 23.00
C GLY A 261 3.14 -26.16 23.08
N LYS A 262 2.27 -26.56 24.02
CA LYS A 262 1.81 -27.96 24.09
C LYS A 262 0.85 -28.25 22.94
N LYS A 263 0.96 -29.46 22.40
CA LYS A 263 0.13 -29.99 21.31
C LYS A 263 -0.82 -31.04 21.83
N ASP A 264 -2.02 -31.09 21.27
CA ASP A 264 -2.99 -32.16 21.53
C ASP A 264 -2.70 -33.39 20.64
N ASN A 265 -3.54 -34.42 20.69
CA ASN A 265 -3.35 -35.63 19.89
C ASN A 265 -3.47 -35.39 18.37
N ARG A 266 -4.09 -34.28 17.94
CA ARG A 266 -4.18 -33.84 16.55
C ARG A 266 -3.05 -32.90 16.16
N LYS A 267 -2.10 -32.67 17.07
CA LYS A 267 -0.99 -31.71 16.97
C LYS A 267 -1.42 -30.24 17.05
N ASP A 268 -2.67 -29.96 17.40
CA ASP A 268 -3.20 -28.61 17.53
C ASP A 268 -2.63 -27.94 18.79
N MET A 269 -2.22 -26.69 18.67
CA MET A 269 -1.84 -25.83 19.81
C MET A 269 -3.02 -24.97 20.24
N ALA A 270 -2.94 -24.39 21.44
CA ALA A 270 -3.97 -23.45 21.93
C ALA A 270 -4.24 -22.29 20.94
N LEU A 271 -3.21 -21.83 20.23
CA LEU A 271 -3.31 -20.78 19.21
C LEU A 271 -4.17 -21.22 18.01
N MET A 272 -3.97 -22.44 17.52
CA MET A 272 -4.74 -23.01 16.39
C MET A 272 -6.20 -23.24 16.78
N ILE A 273 -6.43 -23.70 18.01
CA ILE A 273 -7.78 -23.90 18.55
C ILE A 273 -8.51 -22.57 18.69
N ALA A 274 -7.86 -21.53 19.21
CA ALA A 274 -8.44 -20.18 19.29
C ALA A 274 -8.78 -19.61 17.90
N ALA A 275 -7.88 -19.78 16.92
CA ALA A 275 -8.10 -19.33 15.55
C ALA A 275 -9.29 -20.06 14.88
N ARG A 276 -9.38 -21.39 15.03
CA ARG A 276 -10.53 -22.18 14.54
C ARG A 276 -11.84 -21.80 15.21
N ALA A 277 -11.80 -21.41 16.49
CA ALA A 277 -12.96 -20.96 17.24
C ALA A 277 -13.34 -19.49 16.98
N GLY A 278 -12.55 -18.73 16.23
CA GLY A 278 -12.86 -17.32 15.91
C GLY A 278 -12.48 -16.30 16.99
N HIS A 279 -11.68 -16.68 17.99
CA HIS A 279 -11.32 -15.81 19.12
C HIS A 279 -10.04 -15.00 18.84
N GLU A 280 -10.13 -13.92 18.06
CA GLU A 280 -8.98 -13.07 17.68
C GLU A 280 -8.20 -12.50 18.87
N ASP A 281 -8.92 -12.05 19.90
CA ASP A 281 -8.35 -11.52 21.13
C ASP A 281 -7.50 -12.55 21.89
N VAL A 282 -7.93 -13.81 21.88
CA VAL A 282 -7.17 -14.94 22.41
C VAL A 282 -5.97 -15.27 21.51
N VAL A 283 -6.11 -15.20 20.19
CA VAL A 283 -5.01 -15.38 19.23
C VAL A 283 -3.90 -14.35 19.49
N GLU A 284 -4.27 -13.07 19.60
CA GLU A 284 -3.35 -11.96 19.91
C GLU A 284 -2.74 -12.10 21.32
N LEU A 285 -3.47 -12.65 22.29
CA LEU A 285 -2.94 -12.90 23.62
C LEU A 285 -1.92 -14.05 23.65
N LEU A 286 -2.12 -15.08 22.82
CA LEU A 286 -1.28 -16.29 22.79
C LEU A 286 0.02 -16.07 21.98
N ASP A 287 -0.05 -15.35 20.86
CA ASP A 287 1.11 -14.94 20.08
C ASP A 287 1.00 -13.45 19.70
N PRO A 288 1.35 -12.55 20.64
CA PRO A 288 1.18 -11.12 20.45
C PRO A 288 2.05 -10.58 19.32
N THR A 289 1.49 -9.58 18.65
CA THR A 289 2.23 -8.72 17.74
C THR A 289 3.38 -8.08 18.51
N ASP A 290 4.60 -8.27 18.00
CA ASP A 290 5.78 -7.77 18.69
C ASP A 290 5.92 -6.23 18.55
N LYS A 291 6.90 -5.65 19.25
CA LYS A 291 7.20 -4.21 19.21
C LYS A 291 7.57 -3.67 17.82
N TYR A 292 7.84 -4.55 16.85
CA TYR A 292 8.13 -4.21 15.46
C TYR A 292 6.92 -4.44 14.54
N GLY A 293 5.76 -4.80 15.11
CA GLY A 293 4.53 -5.11 14.40
C GLY A 293 4.50 -6.47 13.71
N VAL A 294 5.42 -7.39 14.04
CA VAL A 294 5.42 -8.73 13.47
C VAL A 294 4.31 -9.56 14.11
N THR A 295 3.30 -9.89 13.31
CA THR A 295 2.12 -10.66 13.73
C THR A 295 2.38 -12.17 13.80
N ALA A 296 1.45 -12.93 14.38
CA ALA A 296 1.49 -14.38 14.38
C ALA A 296 1.46 -14.95 12.95
N LEU A 297 0.69 -14.34 12.04
CA LEU A 297 0.63 -14.69 10.62
C LEU A 297 2.00 -14.51 9.95
N MET A 298 2.68 -13.39 10.18
CA MET A 298 4.02 -13.15 9.63
C MET A 298 5.04 -14.17 10.16
N LYS A 299 4.98 -14.50 11.46
CA LYS A 299 5.83 -15.54 12.06
C LYS A 299 5.51 -16.93 11.49
N ALA A 300 4.25 -17.21 11.17
CA ALA A 300 3.84 -18.47 10.53
C ALA A 300 4.41 -18.56 9.10
N VAL A 301 4.34 -17.47 8.33
CA VAL A 301 4.98 -17.36 7.01
C VAL A 301 6.49 -17.55 7.11
N ASP A 302 7.18 -16.89 8.05
CA ASP A 302 8.63 -17.03 8.24
C ASP A 302 9.06 -18.48 8.59
N ARG A 303 8.13 -19.30 9.10
CA ARG A 303 8.34 -20.73 9.41
C ARG A 303 7.86 -21.66 8.29
N ASN A 304 7.28 -21.12 7.21
CA ASN A 304 6.57 -21.88 6.17
C ASN A 304 5.47 -22.80 6.74
N ASP A 305 4.78 -22.35 7.79
CA ASP A 305 3.73 -23.11 8.47
C ASP A 305 2.39 -22.88 7.79
N MET A 306 2.13 -23.64 6.71
CA MET A 306 0.97 -23.49 5.84
C MET A 306 -0.37 -23.56 6.60
N GLU A 307 -0.50 -24.53 7.51
CA GLU A 307 -1.74 -24.73 8.27
C GLU A 307 -2.02 -23.54 9.21
N MET A 308 -0.99 -23.04 9.88
CA MET A 308 -1.12 -21.84 10.71
C MET A 308 -1.39 -20.58 9.88
N VAL A 309 -0.82 -20.48 8.67
CA VAL A 309 -1.10 -19.37 7.73
C VAL A 309 -2.59 -19.36 7.36
N GLU A 310 -3.14 -20.48 6.87
CA GLU A 310 -4.56 -20.59 6.49
C GLU A 310 -5.50 -20.17 7.64
N LEU A 311 -5.19 -20.60 8.86
CA LEU A 311 -5.98 -20.28 10.05
C LEU A 311 -5.91 -18.79 10.47
N LEU A 312 -4.78 -18.12 10.22
CA LEU A 312 -4.56 -16.75 10.70
C LEU A 312 -4.93 -15.65 9.68
N ILE A 313 -5.07 -16.00 8.41
CA ILE A 313 -5.48 -15.05 7.34
C ILE A 313 -6.74 -14.26 7.74
N PRO A 314 -7.85 -14.85 8.23
CA PRO A 314 -9.06 -14.10 8.52
C PRO A 314 -8.89 -12.99 9.57
N PHE A 315 -7.94 -13.15 10.48
CA PHE A 315 -7.76 -12.30 11.67
C PHE A 315 -6.62 -11.29 11.51
N GLN A 316 -5.59 -11.63 10.75
CA GLN A 316 -4.35 -10.86 10.68
C GLN A 316 -3.97 -10.43 9.27
N LYS A 317 -4.81 -10.72 8.25
CA LYS A 317 -4.66 -10.12 6.91
C LYS A 317 -4.58 -8.61 7.02
N THR A 318 -3.80 -8.00 6.11
CA THR A 318 -3.58 -6.54 5.99
C THR A 318 -2.86 -5.86 7.17
N LYS A 319 -2.51 -6.58 8.25
CA LYS A 319 -1.63 -6.05 9.30
C LYS A 319 -0.22 -5.83 8.73
N ILE A 320 0.38 -4.68 9.04
CA ILE A 320 1.69 -4.26 8.54
C ILE A 320 2.65 -4.15 9.72
N ALA A 321 3.85 -4.72 9.59
CA ALA A 321 4.91 -4.54 10.57
C ALA A 321 5.67 -3.23 10.29
N PRO A 322 5.53 -2.15 11.08
CA PRO A 322 6.31 -0.94 10.86
C PRO A 322 7.75 -1.15 11.34
N GLY A 323 8.71 -1.20 10.42
CA GLY A 323 10.13 -1.29 10.78
C GLY A 323 10.99 -1.99 9.74
N LYS A 324 12.28 -2.18 10.04
CA LYS A 324 13.19 -3.00 9.24
C LYS A 324 13.23 -4.40 9.83
N VAL A 325 12.84 -5.42 9.06
CA VAL A 325 12.91 -6.83 9.48
C VAL A 325 13.97 -7.54 8.66
N LYS A 326 14.82 -8.31 9.33
CA LYS A 326 15.87 -9.09 8.67
C LYS A 326 15.30 -10.43 8.20
N ILE A 327 15.23 -10.64 6.89
CA ILE A 327 14.76 -11.87 6.23
C ILE A 327 15.86 -12.34 5.27
N ASN A 328 16.32 -13.60 5.42
CA ASN A 328 17.41 -14.17 4.61
C ASN A 328 18.64 -13.24 4.50
N GLY A 329 19.04 -12.64 5.64
CA GLY A 329 20.18 -11.72 5.68
C GLY A 329 19.87 -10.26 5.31
N ARG A 330 18.68 -9.96 4.76
CA ARG A 330 18.32 -8.64 4.19
C ARG A 330 17.33 -7.88 5.05
N TYR A 331 17.50 -6.56 5.17
CA TYR A 331 16.54 -5.71 5.87
C TYR A 331 15.39 -5.29 4.93
N MET A 332 14.20 -5.85 5.14
CA MET A 332 12.96 -5.43 4.51
C MET A 332 12.34 -4.29 5.32
N CYS A 333 12.10 -3.13 4.68
CA CYS A 333 11.37 -2.02 5.29
C CYS A 333 9.86 -2.28 5.14
N LYS A 334 9.15 -2.44 6.25
CA LYS A 334 7.69 -2.59 6.35
C LYS A 334 7.11 -3.67 5.43
N GLY A 335 6.78 -4.84 5.96
CA GLY A 335 6.29 -5.98 5.17
C GLY A 335 4.94 -6.51 5.65
N THR A 336 4.09 -6.93 4.70
CA THR A 336 2.92 -7.78 4.95
C THR A 336 3.32 -9.26 4.99
N ALA A 337 2.38 -10.17 5.25
CA ALA A 337 2.64 -11.61 5.18
C ALA A 337 2.96 -12.05 3.74
N LEU A 338 2.28 -11.49 2.74
CA LEU A 338 2.51 -11.73 1.31
C LEU A 338 3.92 -11.32 0.87
N MET A 339 4.39 -10.15 1.30
CA MET A 339 5.74 -9.66 1.00
C MET A 339 6.83 -10.58 1.54
N ARG A 340 6.62 -11.15 2.74
CA ARG A 340 7.54 -12.12 3.34
C ARG A 340 7.53 -13.44 2.58
N ALA A 341 6.35 -13.93 2.23
CA ALA A 341 6.19 -15.17 1.46
C ALA A 341 6.88 -15.06 0.10
N ALA A 342 6.72 -13.92 -0.58
CA ALA A 342 7.39 -13.61 -1.83
C ALA A 342 8.92 -13.55 -1.68
N ALA A 343 9.43 -12.89 -0.64
CA ALA A 343 10.87 -12.81 -0.36
C ALA A 343 11.52 -14.16 0.02
N HIS A 344 10.74 -15.12 0.51
CA HIS A 344 11.18 -16.49 0.78
C HIS A 344 10.95 -17.46 -0.39
N GLY A 345 10.19 -17.05 -1.41
CA GLY A 345 9.83 -17.92 -2.54
C GLY A 345 8.76 -18.95 -2.23
N TYR A 346 7.94 -18.73 -1.20
CA TYR A 346 6.88 -19.66 -0.79
C TYR A 346 5.64 -19.51 -1.68
N ALA A 347 5.72 -20.00 -2.92
CA ALA A 347 4.69 -19.83 -3.95
C ALA A 347 3.28 -20.25 -3.49
N ARG A 348 3.15 -21.34 -2.74
CA ARG A 348 1.85 -21.79 -2.20
C ARG A 348 1.25 -20.81 -1.19
N ILE A 349 2.08 -20.19 -0.36
CA ILE A 349 1.63 -19.17 0.59
C ILE A 349 1.31 -17.86 -0.16
N VAL A 350 2.07 -17.52 -1.19
CA VAL A 350 1.79 -16.38 -2.08
C VAL A 350 0.42 -16.55 -2.76
N GLU A 351 0.11 -17.73 -3.29
CA GLU A 351 -1.19 -18.04 -3.91
C GLU A 351 -2.36 -17.88 -2.95
N LEU A 352 -2.20 -18.27 -1.68
CA LEU A 352 -3.23 -18.02 -0.67
C LEU A 352 -3.36 -16.55 -0.29
N LEU A 353 -2.23 -15.87 -0.09
CA LEU A 353 -2.23 -14.51 0.43
C LEU A 353 -2.52 -13.46 -0.64
N VAL A 354 -2.29 -13.74 -1.93
CA VAL A 354 -2.51 -12.78 -3.01
C VAL A 354 -3.99 -12.40 -3.15
N GLU A 355 -4.92 -13.31 -2.86
CA GLU A 355 -6.36 -12.98 -2.86
C GLU A 355 -6.80 -12.09 -1.68
N HIS A 356 -5.98 -11.99 -0.64
CA HIS A 356 -6.31 -11.27 0.60
C HIS A 356 -5.48 -10.01 0.83
N GLU A 357 -4.22 -10.01 0.39
CA GLU A 357 -3.25 -8.93 0.53
C GLU A 357 -2.78 -8.38 -0.82
N GLY A 358 -3.20 -8.98 -1.93
CA GLY A 358 -2.92 -8.48 -3.28
C GLY A 358 -3.49 -7.08 -3.46
N GLY A 359 -2.63 -6.16 -3.86
CA GLY A 359 -3.00 -4.77 -4.10
C GLY A 359 -3.05 -3.85 -2.88
N VAL A 360 -2.48 -4.25 -1.74
CA VAL A 360 -2.23 -3.33 -0.62
C VAL A 360 -1.21 -2.27 -1.07
N ARG A 361 -1.74 -1.10 -1.45
CA ARG A 361 -1.01 0.01 -2.07
C ARG A 361 -0.36 0.91 -1.01
N ARG A 362 0.69 0.47 -0.31
CA ARG A 362 1.35 1.36 0.68
C ARG A 362 2.87 1.20 0.75
N VAL A 363 3.56 2.26 0.31
CA VAL A 363 4.95 2.69 0.59
C VAL A 363 5.92 1.56 0.92
N GLY A 364 6.13 0.71 -0.08
CA GLY A 364 6.99 -0.45 0.00
C GLY A 364 7.09 -1.09 -1.38
N TRP A 365 7.93 -2.10 -1.45
CA TRP A 365 8.19 -2.90 -2.62
C TRP A 365 6.99 -3.83 -2.80
N PRO A 366 6.32 -3.84 -3.97
CA PRO A 366 5.29 -4.85 -4.23
C PRO A 366 5.85 -6.25 -3.95
N ALA A 367 4.99 -7.18 -3.51
CA ALA A 367 5.43 -8.54 -3.28
C ALA A 367 6.08 -9.12 -4.55
N LEU A 368 5.59 -8.72 -5.74
CA LEU A 368 6.15 -9.04 -7.04
C LEU A 368 7.64 -8.68 -7.16
N MET A 369 8.00 -7.47 -6.72
CA MET A 369 9.37 -6.96 -6.80
C MET A 369 10.30 -7.66 -5.80
N LEU A 370 9.74 -8.07 -4.65
CA LEU A 370 10.45 -8.91 -3.66
C LEU A 370 10.63 -10.35 -4.14
N ALA A 371 9.65 -10.92 -4.84
CA ALA A 371 9.73 -12.26 -5.42
C ALA A 371 10.82 -12.35 -6.48
N ALA A 372 10.91 -11.35 -7.35
CA ALA A 372 11.97 -11.28 -8.34
C ALA A 372 13.32 -10.82 -7.78
N GLN A 373 13.30 -10.27 -6.55
CA GLN A 373 14.44 -9.67 -5.87
C GLN A 373 15.11 -8.56 -6.68
N CYS A 374 14.38 -7.96 -7.62
CA CYS A 374 14.87 -6.88 -8.46
C CYS A 374 15.00 -5.65 -7.60
N TYR A 375 16.21 -5.06 -7.58
CA TYR A 375 16.56 -3.72 -7.07
C TYR A 375 17.12 -3.76 -5.64
N LEU A 376 18.44 -3.69 -5.51
CA LEU A 376 19.11 -3.03 -4.38
C LEU A 376 20.48 -2.55 -4.88
N PRO A 377 20.57 -1.30 -5.34
CA PRO A 377 21.84 -0.62 -5.49
C PRO A 377 22.33 -0.30 -4.07
N ASN A 378 23.33 -1.05 -3.59
CA ASN A 378 24.08 -0.90 -2.32
C ASN A 378 23.74 -1.89 -1.19
N HIS A 379 24.11 -3.16 -1.32
CA HIS A 379 24.47 -3.96 -0.13
C HIS A 379 25.75 -4.80 -0.38
N PRO A 380 26.83 -4.60 0.42
CA PRO A 380 28.12 -5.27 0.23
C PRO A 380 28.16 -6.76 0.60
N PHE A 381 27.00 -7.41 0.78
CA PHE A 381 26.86 -8.84 1.13
C PHE A 381 25.68 -9.48 0.39
N ALA A 382 25.48 -9.16 -0.88
CA ALA A 382 24.46 -9.84 -1.69
C ALA A 382 25.04 -11.15 -2.23
N ASP A 383 24.62 -12.26 -1.60
CA ASP A 383 24.70 -13.61 -2.19
C ASP A 383 24.05 -13.61 -3.60
N PRO A 384 24.46 -14.50 -4.53
CA PRO A 384 23.85 -14.61 -5.86
C PRO A 384 22.33 -14.69 -5.75
N PHE A 385 21.65 -13.80 -6.47
CA PHE A 385 20.20 -13.65 -6.43
C PHE A 385 19.53 -14.93 -6.93
N VAL A 386 18.69 -15.55 -6.08
CA VAL A 386 17.79 -16.63 -6.50
C VAL A 386 16.42 -15.98 -6.70
N ASP A 387 16.10 -15.69 -7.96
CA ASP A 387 14.74 -15.33 -8.38
C ASP A 387 13.76 -16.45 -7.97
N HIS A 388 12.50 -16.08 -7.71
CA HIS A 388 11.41 -17.01 -7.40
C HIS A 388 10.35 -16.98 -8.51
N PRO A 389 10.59 -17.64 -9.66
CA PRO A 389 9.80 -17.44 -10.88
C PRO A 389 8.32 -17.74 -10.69
N LYS A 390 7.99 -18.75 -9.88
CA LYS A 390 6.60 -19.10 -9.62
C LYS A 390 5.87 -18.05 -8.78
N CYS A 391 6.57 -17.37 -7.87
CA CYS A 391 5.99 -16.25 -7.13
C CYS A 391 5.80 -15.05 -8.07
N VAL A 392 6.75 -14.79 -8.97
CA VAL A 392 6.65 -13.70 -9.95
C VAL A 392 5.48 -13.93 -10.91
N GLU A 393 5.31 -15.15 -11.44
CA GLU A 393 4.18 -15.52 -12.30
C GLU A 393 2.84 -15.25 -11.62
N LEU A 394 2.65 -15.77 -10.40
CA LEU A 394 1.43 -15.57 -9.61
C LEU A 394 1.16 -14.09 -9.30
N LEU A 395 2.21 -13.30 -9.07
CA LEU A 395 2.09 -11.90 -8.69
C LEU A 395 1.97 -10.97 -9.90
N MET A 396 2.44 -11.33 -11.09
CA MET A 396 2.31 -10.49 -12.29
C MET A 396 0.85 -10.32 -12.71
N GLU A 397 0.02 -11.36 -12.58
CA GLU A 397 -1.41 -11.31 -12.90
C GLU A 397 -2.18 -10.29 -12.05
N ARG A 398 -1.76 -10.09 -10.79
CA ARG A 398 -2.50 -9.28 -9.81
C ARG A 398 -1.82 -7.95 -9.45
N GLU A 399 -0.48 -7.93 -9.38
CA GLU A 399 0.32 -6.74 -9.05
C GLU A 399 0.98 -6.09 -10.27
N GLY A 400 0.93 -6.70 -11.46
CA GLY A 400 1.54 -6.14 -12.68
C GLY A 400 0.98 -4.76 -13.03
N SER A 401 -0.33 -4.55 -12.91
CA SER A 401 -0.97 -3.25 -13.12
C SER A 401 -0.58 -2.20 -12.06
N ILE A 402 -0.28 -2.64 -10.84
CA ILE A 402 0.01 -1.80 -9.69
C ILE A 402 1.46 -1.32 -9.71
N SER A 403 2.38 -2.26 -9.94
CA SER A 403 3.81 -2.00 -10.11
C SER A 403 4.14 -1.39 -11.47
N LYS A 404 3.24 -1.54 -12.45
CA LYS A 404 3.48 -1.31 -13.88
C LYS A 404 4.67 -2.12 -14.41
N TRP A 405 5.04 -3.18 -13.71
CA TRP A 405 6.16 -4.02 -14.08
C TRP A 405 5.68 -5.05 -15.09
N THR A 406 6.22 -4.97 -16.31
CA THR A 406 5.72 -5.74 -17.45
C THR A 406 6.48 -7.06 -17.61
N GLU A 407 5.89 -8.00 -18.34
CA GLU A 407 6.56 -9.24 -18.73
C GLU A 407 7.88 -8.95 -19.47
N LEU A 408 7.91 -7.91 -20.32
CA LEU A 408 9.15 -7.47 -20.97
C LEU A 408 10.21 -7.05 -19.95
N MET A 409 9.85 -6.27 -18.93
CA MET A 409 10.80 -5.86 -17.88
C MET A 409 11.30 -7.03 -17.03
N TYR A 410 10.48 -8.06 -16.81
CA TYR A 410 10.91 -9.26 -16.11
C TYR A 410 11.82 -10.16 -16.98
N ALA A 411 11.45 -10.38 -18.25
CA ALA A 411 12.26 -11.14 -19.19
C ALA A 411 13.63 -10.50 -19.41
N THR A 412 13.68 -9.17 -19.53
CA THR A 412 14.94 -8.42 -19.62
C THR A 412 15.79 -8.54 -18.37
N TYR A 413 15.20 -8.46 -17.18
CA TYR A 413 15.92 -8.68 -15.93
C TYR A 413 16.57 -10.07 -15.88
N ARG A 414 15.85 -11.10 -16.33
CA ARG A 414 16.33 -12.49 -16.35
C ARG A 414 17.32 -12.82 -17.46
N GLY A 415 17.43 -11.98 -18.48
CA GLY A 415 18.22 -12.31 -19.67
C GLY A 415 17.50 -13.30 -20.59
N ASP A 416 16.18 -13.42 -20.50
CA ASP A 416 15.38 -14.32 -21.34
C ASP A 416 15.12 -13.68 -22.70
N VAL A 417 16.03 -13.92 -23.64
CA VAL A 417 16.01 -13.35 -24.98
C VAL A 417 14.76 -13.76 -25.76
N ASP A 418 14.29 -15.00 -25.62
CA ASP A 418 13.14 -15.51 -26.38
C ASP A 418 11.86 -14.81 -25.94
N THR A 419 11.64 -14.70 -24.63
CA THR A 419 10.48 -13.95 -24.08
C THR A 419 10.60 -12.46 -24.39
N VAL A 420 11.80 -11.88 -24.35
CA VAL A 420 12.01 -10.50 -24.79
C VAL A 420 11.54 -10.30 -26.23
N ARG A 421 11.86 -11.21 -27.15
CA ARG A 421 11.45 -11.12 -28.57
C ARG A 421 9.93 -11.19 -28.74
N SER A 422 9.23 -12.03 -27.98
CA SER A 422 7.75 -12.10 -28.02
C SER A 422 7.07 -10.90 -27.37
N SER A 423 7.73 -10.24 -26.42
CA SER A 423 7.14 -9.19 -25.58
C SER A 423 7.57 -7.77 -25.97
N LEU A 424 8.22 -7.58 -27.14
CA LEU A 424 8.68 -6.27 -27.64
C LEU A 424 7.55 -5.25 -27.88
N HIS A 425 6.30 -5.69 -28.01
CA HIS A 425 5.15 -4.79 -28.14
C HIS A 425 4.93 -3.92 -26.90
N MET A 426 5.53 -4.26 -25.75
CA MET A 426 5.49 -3.49 -24.50
C MET A 426 6.62 -2.46 -24.35
N LYS A 427 7.48 -2.28 -25.37
CA LYS A 427 8.56 -1.28 -25.38
C LYS A 427 8.06 0.12 -25.01
N GLY A 428 8.90 0.87 -24.33
CA GLY A 428 8.61 2.24 -23.88
C GLY A 428 7.72 2.32 -22.64
N SER A 429 7.22 1.18 -22.14
CA SER A 429 6.54 1.10 -20.85
C SER A 429 7.50 1.45 -19.71
N ARG A 430 6.93 1.97 -18.62
CA ARG A 430 7.69 2.40 -17.44
C ARG A 430 7.02 1.92 -16.17
N ASP A 431 7.81 1.34 -15.26
CA ASP A 431 7.31 0.95 -13.95
C ASP A 431 7.00 2.16 -13.06
N VAL A 432 6.52 1.95 -11.83
CA VAL A 432 6.24 3.04 -10.87
C VAL A 432 7.47 3.89 -10.51
N GLY A 433 8.68 3.32 -10.57
CA GLY A 433 9.96 4.02 -10.41
C GLY A 433 10.44 4.70 -11.70
N GLY A 434 9.68 4.56 -12.78
CA GLY A 434 10.00 5.09 -14.08
C GLY A 434 11.02 4.25 -14.86
N TRP A 435 11.36 3.04 -14.41
CA TRP A 435 12.33 2.18 -15.08
C TRP A 435 11.78 1.57 -16.36
N THR A 436 12.65 1.42 -17.35
CA THR A 436 12.35 0.75 -18.63
C THR A 436 12.97 -0.64 -18.68
N ALA A 437 12.54 -1.46 -19.65
CA ALA A 437 13.12 -2.78 -19.87
C ALA A 437 14.62 -2.72 -20.22
N LEU A 438 15.04 -1.71 -20.99
CA LEU A 438 16.45 -1.44 -21.29
C LEU A 438 17.28 -1.18 -20.03
N MET A 439 16.74 -0.44 -19.04
CA MET A 439 17.45 -0.18 -17.78
C MET A 439 17.64 -1.47 -16.96
N TYR A 440 16.63 -2.36 -16.93
CA TYR A 440 16.76 -3.66 -16.27
C TYR A 440 17.82 -4.54 -16.96
N ALA A 441 17.81 -4.63 -18.29
CA ALA A 441 18.82 -5.37 -19.06
C ALA A 441 20.24 -4.83 -18.82
N ALA A 442 20.41 -3.50 -18.85
CA ALA A 442 21.70 -2.84 -18.64
C ALA A 442 22.24 -3.01 -17.23
N ALA A 443 21.36 -2.97 -16.22
CA ALA A 443 21.71 -3.20 -14.83
C ALA A 443 22.19 -4.65 -14.57
N GLN A 444 21.73 -5.62 -15.35
CA GLN A 444 22.12 -7.03 -15.23
C GLN A 444 23.22 -7.48 -16.21
N GLY A 445 23.58 -6.62 -17.18
CA GLY A 445 24.64 -6.90 -18.13
C GLY A 445 24.23 -7.75 -19.33
N HIS A 446 22.95 -7.79 -19.68
CA HIS A 446 22.44 -8.60 -20.79
C HIS A 446 22.63 -7.90 -22.14
N GLU A 447 23.85 -7.98 -22.68
CA GLU A 447 24.29 -7.27 -23.89
C GLU A 447 23.41 -7.53 -25.12
N GLU A 448 23.01 -8.79 -25.36
CA GLU A 448 22.16 -9.15 -26.51
C GLU A 448 20.79 -8.44 -26.48
N ILE A 449 20.26 -8.21 -25.28
CA ILE A 449 18.95 -7.58 -25.08
C ILE A 449 19.01 -6.07 -25.30
N ILE A 450 20.16 -5.43 -25.04
CA ILE A 450 20.36 -3.99 -25.29
C ILE A 450 20.09 -3.65 -26.76
N GLU A 451 20.53 -4.52 -27.67
CA GLU A 451 20.32 -4.34 -29.11
C GLU A 451 18.83 -4.39 -29.49
N LEU A 452 18.07 -5.32 -28.89
CA LEU A 452 16.63 -5.48 -29.14
C LEU A 452 15.81 -4.28 -28.64
N LEU A 453 16.33 -3.53 -27.65
CA LEU A 453 15.64 -2.45 -26.95
C LEU A 453 16.26 -1.06 -27.17
N ARG A 454 17.11 -0.91 -28.19
CA ARG A 454 17.82 0.35 -28.49
C ARG A 454 16.91 1.58 -28.65
N GLU A 455 15.66 1.37 -29.05
CA GLU A 455 14.63 2.40 -29.17
C GLU A 455 14.35 3.11 -27.84
N GLU A 456 14.44 2.40 -26.70
CA GLU A 456 14.28 2.97 -25.36
C GLU A 456 15.49 3.81 -24.90
N GLY A 457 16.59 3.81 -25.65
CA GLY A 457 17.79 4.56 -25.28
C GLY A 457 17.49 6.06 -25.14
N GLY A 458 18.06 6.67 -24.11
CA GLY A 458 17.82 8.08 -23.74
C GLY A 458 16.60 8.29 -22.84
N MET A 459 15.79 7.25 -22.58
CA MET A 459 14.79 7.31 -21.52
C MET A 459 15.48 7.34 -20.15
N MET A 460 14.89 8.05 -19.19
CA MET A 460 15.45 8.23 -17.85
C MET A 460 14.41 7.89 -16.79
N ASN A 461 14.76 7.20 -15.70
CA ASN A 461 13.84 6.87 -14.59
C ASN A 461 13.43 8.13 -13.78
N ASN A 462 12.67 7.97 -12.69
CA ASN A 462 12.23 9.10 -11.85
C ASN A 462 13.39 9.87 -11.20
N ASP A 463 14.57 9.24 -11.08
CA ASP A 463 15.81 9.87 -10.60
C ASP A 463 16.66 10.46 -11.74
N ARG A 464 16.08 10.55 -12.95
CA ARG A 464 16.75 10.93 -14.19
C ARG A 464 17.93 10.02 -14.58
N GLN A 465 17.98 8.79 -14.08
CA GLN A 465 19.05 7.85 -14.39
C GLN A 465 18.76 7.06 -15.66
N THR A 466 19.78 6.83 -16.47
CA THR A 466 19.71 6.12 -17.75
C THR A 466 20.21 4.68 -17.66
N ALA A 467 20.00 3.88 -18.71
CA ALA A 467 20.51 2.51 -18.79
C ALA A 467 22.05 2.47 -18.72
N LEU A 468 22.75 3.43 -19.35
CA LEU A 468 24.20 3.59 -19.32
C LEU A 468 24.71 3.78 -17.89
N MET A 469 24.04 4.61 -17.08
CA MET A 469 24.42 4.82 -15.68
C MET A 469 24.34 3.53 -14.87
N TRP A 470 23.31 2.71 -15.11
CA TRP A 470 23.14 1.42 -14.43
C TRP A 470 24.18 0.38 -14.87
N ALA A 471 24.45 0.26 -16.17
CA ALA A 471 25.52 -0.60 -16.70
C ALA A 471 26.90 -0.21 -16.13
N ALA A 472 27.19 1.08 -16.09
CA ALA A 472 28.45 1.63 -15.59
C ALA A 472 28.61 1.39 -14.08
N ARG A 473 27.55 1.65 -13.31
CA ARG A 473 27.50 1.44 -11.86
C ARG A 473 27.76 -0.02 -11.48
N ASN A 474 27.17 -0.97 -12.21
CA ASN A 474 27.26 -2.39 -11.89
C ASN A 474 28.49 -3.09 -12.50
N GLY A 475 29.10 -2.49 -13.53
CA GLY A 475 30.36 -2.96 -14.10
C GLY A 475 30.19 -3.82 -15.34
N HIS A 476 29.25 -3.47 -16.23
CA HIS A 476 28.95 -4.19 -17.47
C HIS A 476 29.51 -3.43 -18.69
N PRO A 477 30.80 -3.63 -19.06
CA PRO A 477 31.47 -2.83 -20.07
C PRO A 477 30.92 -3.01 -21.50
N GLY A 478 30.37 -4.18 -21.86
CA GLY A 478 29.76 -4.34 -23.18
C GLY A 478 28.45 -3.57 -23.31
N CYS A 479 27.58 -3.59 -22.30
CA CYS A 479 26.41 -2.70 -22.25
C CYS A 479 26.81 -1.23 -22.31
N VAL A 480 27.87 -0.82 -21.59
CA VAL A 480 28.41 0.55 -21.66
C VAL A 480 28.77 0.92 -23.09
N ARG A 481 29.48 0.05 -23.82
CA ARG A 481 29.89 0.30 -25.20
C ARG A 481 28.69 0.53 -26.13
N LEU A 482 27.64 -0.27 -25.98
CA LEU A 482 26.44 -0.19 -26.81
C LEU A 482 25.58 1.05 -26.51
N LEU A 483 25.55 1.50 -25.26
CA LEU A 483 24.70 2.62 -24.83
C LEU A 483 25.39 3.99 -24.92
N LEU A 484 26.72 4.02 -24.95
CA LEU A 484 27.52 5.25 -24.86
C LEU A 484 27.24 6.25 -25.98
N GLU A 485 26.89 5.79 -27.18
CA GLU A 485 26.59 6.67 -28.31
C GLU A 485 25.31 7.48 -28.12
N LYS A 486 24.31 6.90 -27.44
CA LYS A 486 22.98 7.50 -27.31
C LYS A 486 22.76 8.21 -25.99
N GLU A 487 23.43 7.75 -24.92
CA GLU A 487 23.22 8.25 -23.55
C GLU A 487 24.45 8.92 -22.94
N GLY A 488 25.58 8.93 -23.65
CA GLY A 488 26.81 9.55 -23.16
C GLY A 488 26.62 11.02 -22.82
N GLY A 489 27.08 11.40 -21.62
CA GLY A 489 27.03 12.77 -21.12
C GLY A 489 25.69 13.20 -20.53
N MET A 490 24.71 12.30 -20.43
CA MET A 490 23.48 12.55 -19.67
C MET A 490 23.77 12.64 -18.16
N LEU A 491 22.95 13.42 -17.45
CA LEU A 491 23.07 13.67 -16.02
C LEU A 491 21.82 13.20 -15.27
N ASP A 492 22.02 12.54 -14.14
CA ASP A 492 20.93 12.20 -13.23
C ASP A 492 20.45 13.43 -12.43
N LYS A 493 19.45 13.26 -11.57
CA LYS A 493 18.89 14.36 -10.78
C LYS A 493 19.87 14.99 -9.78
N TYR A 494 20.97 14.30 -9.48
CA TYR A 494 22.04 14.76 -8.60
C TYR A 494 23.22 15.34 -9.39
N GLY A 495 23.15 15.35 -10.72
CA GLY A 495 24.22 15.77 -11.60
C GLY A 495 25.31 14.72 -11.81
N GLY A 496 25.05 13.45 -11.50
CA GLY A 496 25.99 12.35 -11.73
C GLY A 496 25.97 11.86 -13.17
N THR A 497 27.15 11.68 -13.77
CA THR A 497 27.34 10.97 -15.06
C THR A 497 27.53 9.47 -14.84
N ALA A 498 27.43 8.67 -15.91
CA ALA A 498 27.75 7.25 -15.84
C ALA A 498 29.20 7.00 -15.41
N LEU A 499 30.15 7.84 -15.83
CA LEU A 499 31.53 7.79 -15.38
C LEU A 499 31.65 8.00 -13.87
N MET A 500 30.97 8.99 -13.30
CA MET A 500 30.99 9.24 -11.85
C MET A 500 30.47 8.03 -11.07
N TRP A 501 29.40 7.37 -11.56
CA TRP A 501 28.88 6.14 -10.96
C TRP A 501 29.86 4.96 -11.08
N ALA A 502 30.53 4.79 -12.21
CA ALA A 502 31.56 3.76 -12.38
C ALA A 502 32.76 3.99 -11.45
N VAL A 503 33.20 5.23 -11.29
CA VAL A 503 34.30 5.60 -10.37
C VAL A 503 33.92 5.29 -8.93
N PHE A 504 32.75 5.78 -8.50
CA PHE A 504 32.24 5.61 -7.14
C PHE A 504 32.07 4.13 -6.75
N GLN A 505 31.68 3.27 -7.70
CA GLN A 505 31.48 1.84 -7.47
C GLN A 505 32.71 0.97 -7.78
N ASN A 506 33.87 1.60 -8.00
CA ASN A 506 35.12 0.94 -8.35
C ASN A 506 35.02 0.00 -9.57
N LYS A 507 34.50 0.49 -10.71
CA LYS A 507 34.32 -0.25 -11.97
C LYS A 507 35.29 0.24 -13.06
N PRO A 508 36.59 -0.14 -13.00
CA PRO A 508 37.64 0.47 -13.83
C PRO A 508 37.47 0.26 -15.33
N ARG A 509 36.98 -0.92 -15.76
CA ARG A 509 36.75 -1.20 -17.19
C ARG A 509 35.68 -0.30 -17.80
N CYS A 510 34.56 -0.11 -17.10
CA CYS A 510 33.50 0.82 -17.53
C CYS A 510 34.01 2.26 -17.53
N ALA A 511 34.73 2.64 -16.47
CA ALA A 511 35.22 3.99 -16.35
C ALA A 511 36.24 4.36 -17.44
N LYS A 512 37.10 3.43 -17.86
CA LYS A 512 38.00 3.63 -19.00
C LYS A 512 37.25 3.91 -20.31
N LEU A 513 36.17 3.17 -20.57
CA LEU A 513 35.33 3.38 -21.77
C LEU A 513 34.60 4.73 -21.73
N LEU A 514 34.16 5.14 -20.55
CA LEU A 514 33.38 6.37 -20.35
C LEU A 514 34.26 7.62 -20.36
N ALA A 515 35.52 7.52 -19.92
CA ALA A 515 36.45 8.64 -19.83
C ALA A 515 36.67 9.36 -21.17
N GLU A 516 36.59 8.65 -22.29
CA GLU A 516 36.75 9.24 -23.63
C GLU A 516 35.69 10.32 -23.93
N ARG A 517 34.47 10.18 -23.38
CA ARG A 517 33.36 11.11 -23.61
C ARG A 517 32.96 11.95 -22.40
N GLU A 518 33.16 11.46 -21.18
CA GLU A 518 32.55 12.08 -19.98
C GLU A 518 33.56 12.70 -19.00
N LYS A 519 34.88 12.56 -19.22
CA LYS A 519 35.91 12.99 -18.24
C LYS A 519 35.84 14.47 -17.86
N ASP A 520 35.45 15.33 -18.80
CA ASP A 520 35.42 16.78 -18.63
C ASP A 520 34.02 17.31 -18.26
N ILE A 521 33.03 16.41 -18.14
CA ILE A 521 31.65 16.78 -17.81
C ILE A 521 31.57 17.07 -16.31
N LYS A 522 31.02 18.25 -16.00
CA LYS A 522 30.82 18.71 -14.63
C LYS A 522 29.41 18.40 -14.16
N GLY A 523 29.32 17.87 -12.94
CA GLY A 523 28.08 17.62 -12.25
C GLY A 523 27.46 18.88 -11.66
N ALA A 524 26.41 18.71 -10.87
CA ALA A 524 25.63 19.82 -10.32
C ALA A 524 26.42 20.71 -9.34
N ARG A 525 27.49 20.20 -8.71
CA ARG A 525 28.36 20.97 -7.82
C ARG A 525 29.67 21.40 -8.50
N GLY A 526 29.76 21.25 -9.82
CA GLY A 526 30.94 21.59 -10.60
C GLY A 526 32.05 20.55 -10.55
N GLU A 527 31.82 19.41 -9.90
CA GLU A 527 32.77 18.31 -9.80
C GLU A 527 32.82 17.48 -11.08
N THR A 528 34.00 16.98 -11.42
CA THR A 528 34.21 15.96 -12.45
C THR A 528 34.35 14.58 -11.80
N ALA A 529 34.36 13.53 -12.60
CA ALA A 529 34.63 12.18 -12.08
C ALA A 529 36.02 12.04 -11.43
N LEU A 530 36.97 12.92 -11.78
CA LEU A 530 38.33 12.94 -11.21
C LEU A 530 38.37 13.56 -9.82
N ASP A 531 37.36 14.34 -9.44
CA ASP A 531 37.26 14.99 -8.13
C ASP A 531 36.68 14.05 -7.06
N ILE A 532 36.24 12.85 -7.43
CA ILE A 532 35.72 11.84 -6.50
C ILE A 532 36.90 11.32 -5.64
N PRO A 533 36.83 11.41 -4.29
CA PRO A 533 37.94 11.08 -3.41
C PRO A 533 38.46 9.65 -3.61
N LYS A 534 39.80 9.49 -3.69
CA LYS A 534 40.49 8.20 -3.87
C LYS A 534 40.13 7.11 -2.85
N GLY A 535 39.67 7.48 -1.65
CA GLY A 535 39.20 6.54 -0.62
C GLY A 535 37.79 5.99 -0.85
N LEU A 536 37.07 6.51 -1.85
CA LEU A 536 35.69 6.17 -2.20
C LEU A 536 35.53 5.72 -3.67
N GLY A 537 36.60 5.61 -4.47
CA GLY A 537 36.50 5.30 -5.91
C GLY A 537 37.75 4.71 -6.58
N CYS A 538 37.63 4.35 -7.86
CA CYS A 538 38.69 3.71 -8.68
C CYS A 538 40.03 4.48 -8.66
N THR A 539 41.10 3.84 -8.17
CA THR A 539 42.47 4.39 -8.23
C THR A 539 43.12 4.30 -9.62
N GLU A 540 42.65 3.40 -10.49
CA GLU A 540 43.28 3.09 -11.79
C GLU A 540 43.05 4.14 -12.89
N ILE A 541 42.03 4.99 -12.79
CA ILE A 541 41.74 6.02 -13.81
C ILE A 541 42.79 7.13 -13.78
N VAL A 542 43.32 7.43 -12.60
CA VAL A 542 44.35 8.46 -12.40
C VAL A 542 45.70 8.03 -13.00
N SER A 543 45.85 6.74 -13.36
CA SER A 543 47.05 6.18 -13.98
C SER A 543 46.93 5.93 -15.49
N VAL A 544 45.82 6.28 -16.14
CA VAL A 544 45.75 6.25 -17.61
C VAL A 544 46.56 7.46 -18.11
N PRO A 545 47.71 7.27 -18.78
CA PRO A 545 48.43 8.39 -19.36
C PRO A 545 47.50 8.99 -20.41
N MET A 546 47.07 10.23 -20.20
CA MET A 546 46.53 11.00 -21.30
C MET A 546 47.63 11.03 -22.36
N VAL A 547 47.34 10.53 -23.56
CA VAL A 547 48.20 10.75 -24.72
C VAL A 547 48.10 12.25 -25.01
N SER A 548 48.90 13.03 -24.28
CA SER A 548 49.22 14.40 -24.63
C SER A 548 50.49 14.33 -25.46
N ASP A 549 50.31 14.17 -26.77
CA ASP A 549 51.27 14.77 -27.68
C ASP A 549 51.36 16.26 -27.33
N LEU A 550 52.61 16.73 -27.24
CA LEU A 550 53.03 18.13 -27.28
C LEU A 550 52.69 19.00 -26.05
N PHE A 551 53.58 18.99 -25.05
CA PHE A 551 54.68 19.98 -24.95
C PHE A 551 55.38 19.80 -23.60
N TYR A 552 56.65 19.41 -23.65
CA TYR A 552 57.64 19.75 -22.62
C TYR A 552 57.56 21.24 -22.29
N TRP A 553 57.81 21.66 -21.04
CA TRP A 553 58.87 22.61 -20.69
C TRP A 553 58.93 22.78 -19.16
N HIS A 554 60.06 22.30 -18.63
CA HIS A 554 60.73 22.46 -17.32
C HIS A 554 60.02 22.07 -16.01
#